data_AF-K2DPY9-F1
#
_entry.id   AF-K2DPY9-F1
#
_cell.length_a   1.000
_cell.length_b   1.000
_cell.length_c   1.000
_cell.angle_alpha   90.00
_cell.angle_beta   90.00
_cell.angle_gamma   90.00
#
_symmetry.space_group_name_H-M   'P 1'
#
loop_
_entity.id
_entity.type
_entity.pdbx_description
1 polymer ?
#
loop_
_entity_poly.entity_id
_entity_poly.type
_entity_poly.pdbx_seq_one_letter_code
_entity_poly.pdbx_strand_id
1 'polypeptide(L)' 'MNLAEGSVIAITDSAADESPSFSPNGKMLVYATQQQGREALMTTTLDGKVKARLSGQQGDIREPHWGPFFK' A
#
# COMPACT_ATOMS: atom_id res chain seq x y z
N MET A 1 2.90 -12.93 -2.32
CA MET A 1 3.27 -14.34 -2.53
C MET A 1 3.89 -14.47 -3.92
N ASN A 2 5.09 -15.02 -4.02
CA ASN A 2 5.66 -15.46 -5.29
C ASN A 2 5.10 -16.86 -5.60
N LEU A 3 4.24 -16.95 -6.61
CA LEU A 3 3.57 -18.20 -6.97
C LEU A 3 4.52 -19.24 -7.60
N ALA A 4 5.61 -18.80 -8.22
CA ALA A 4 6.58 -19.72 -8.83
C ALA A 4 7.40 -20.47 -7.79
N GLU A 5 7.73 -19.80 -6.68
CA GLU A 5 8.59 -20.32 -5.62
C GLU A 5 7.80 -20.75 -4.37
N GLY A 6 6.51 -20.40 -4.28
CA GLY A 6 5.70 -20.57 -3.08
C GLY A 6 6.07 -19.64 -1.91
N SER A 7 7.00 -18.70 -2.12
CA SER A 7 7.49 -17.81 -1.07
C SER A 7 6.47 -16.72 -0.72
N VAL A 8 6.27 -16.47 0.58
CA VAL A 8 5.42 -15.40 1.11
C VAL A 8 6.29 -14.45 1.92
N ILE A 9 6.24 -13.16 1.58
CA ILE A 9 7.02 -12.10 2.22
C ILE A 9 6.04 -11.03 2.69
N ALA A 10 6.18 -10.60 3.94
CA ALA A 10 5.49 -9.43 4.45
C ALA A 10 6.16 -8.15 3.90
N ILE A 11 5.37 -7.26 3.31
CA ILE A 11 5.84 -6.01 2.69
C ILE A 11 5.46 -4.76 3.50
N THR A 12 4.68 -4.93 4.57
CA THR A 12 4.23 -3.89 5.50
C THR A 12 4.66 -4.24 6.93
N ASP A 13 4.73 -3.23 7.79
CA ASP A 13 5.16 -3.38 9.21
C ASP A 13 4.00 -3.12 10.18
N SER A 14 2.76 -3.21 9.70
CA SER A 14 1.54 -2.88 10.42
C SER A 14 0.59 -4.09 10.47
N ALA A 15 -0.30 -4.09 11.46
CA ALA A 15 -1.33 -5.11 11.63
C ALA A 15 -2.74 -4.63 11.21
N ALA A 16 -2.89 -3.34 10.90
CA ALA A 16 -4.17 -2.70 10.56
C ALA A 16 -4.19 -2.25 9.09
N ASP A 17 -3.53 -3.02 8.22
CA ASP A 17 -3.47 -2.71 6.80
C ASP A 17 -4.73 -3.18 6.07
N GLU A 18 -5.36 -2.28 5.34
CA GLU A 18 -6.63 -2.50 4.67
C GLU A 18 -6.65 -1.92 3.25
N SER A 19 -7.59 -2.40 2.44
CA SER A 19 -7.89 -1.89 1.09
C SER A 19 -6.66 -1.71 0.19
N PRO A 20 -5.87 -2.77 -0.06
CA PRO A 20 -4.69 -2.67 -0.93
C PRO A 20 -5.09 -2.47 -2.41
N SER A 21 -4.35 -1.63 -3.12
CA SER A 21 -4.52 -1.39 -4.56
C SER A 21 -3.20 -1.28 -5.29
N PHE A 22 -3.06 -2.01 -6.40
CA PHE A 22 -1.84 -2.01 -7.21
C PHE A 22 -1.77 -0.78 -8.12
N SER A 23 -0.57 -0.25 -8.30
CA SER A 23 -0.32 0.78 -9.30
C SER A 23 -0.57 0.23 -10.71
N PRO A 24 -0.94 1.08 -11.68
CA PRO A 24 -1.22 0.62 -13.05
C PRO A 24 -0.03 -0.06 -13.74
N ASN A 25 1.20 0.31 -13.35
CA ASN A 25 2.42 -0.30 -13.85
C ASN A 25 2.85 -1.57 -13.08
N GLY A 26 2.09 -1.98 -12.06
CA GLY A 26 2.34 -3.17 -11.24
C GLY A 26 3.58 -3.11 -10.34
N LYS A 27 4.21 -1.94 -10.17
CA LYS A 27 5.46 -1.82 -9.40
C LYS A 27 5.26 -1.41 -7.94
N MET A 28 4.10 -0.85 -7.63
CA MET A 28 3.78 -0.30 -6.32
C MET A 28 2.42 -0.77 -5.84
N LEU A 29 2.26 -0.75 -4.52
CA LEU A 29 1.02 -0.99 -3.81
C LEU A 29 0.70 0.25 -3.00
N VAL A 30 -0.55 0.69 -2.99
CA VAL A 30 -1.09 1.64 -2.01
C VAL A 30 -1.99 0.87 -1.03
N TYR A 31 -1.97 1.24 0.24
CA TYR A 31 -2.82 0.65 1.27
C TYR A 31 -3.16 1.69 2.33
N ALA A 32 -4.33 1.51 2.96
CA ALA A 32 -4.72 2.25 4.15
C ALA A 32 -4.19 1.52 5.38
N THR A 33 -3.78 2.26 6.40
CA THR A 33 -3.25 1.71 7.65
C THR A 33 -3.49 2.64 8.82
N GLN A 34 -3.21 2.19 10.04
CA GLN A 34 -3.16 3.04 11.22
C GLN A 34 -1.73 3.22 11.71
N GLN A 35 -1.25 4.46 11.71
CA GLN A 35 0.02 4.84 12.33
C GLN A 35 -0.24 5.73 13.54
N GLN A 36 0.24 5.30 14.72
CA GLN A 36 0.10 6.05 15.97
C GLN A 36 -1.36 6.41 16.30
N GLY A 37 -2.30 5.49 16.04
CA GLY A 37 -3.72 5.67 16.30
C GLY A 37 -4.45 6.61 15.32
N ARG A 38 -3.81 6.98 14.20
CA ARG A 38 -4.42 7.77 13.12
C ARG A 38 -4.37 7.01 11.81
N GLU A 39 -5.41 7.16 11.01
CA GLU A 39 -5.43 6.61 9.66
C GLU A 39 -4.37 7.29 8.78
N ALA A 40 -3.71 6.50 7.95
CA ALA A 40 -2.62 6.91 7.08
C ALA A 40 -2.67 6.15 5.76
N LEU A 41 -2.33 6.85 4.69
CA LEU A 41 -2.05 6.23 3.40
C LEU A 41 -0.58 5.95 3.23
N MET A 42 -0.27 4.73 2.84
CA MET A 42 1.08 4.28 2.61
C MET A 42 1.19 3.70 1.22
N THR A 43 2.38 3.83 0.64
CA THR A 43 2.77 3.14 -0.59
C THR A 43 3.99 2.29 -0.33
N THR A 44 4.10 1.15 -1.01
CA THR A 44 5.29 0.31 -0.95
C THR A 44 5.59 -0.37 -2.28
N THR A 45 6.85 -0.75 -2.50
CA THR A 45 7.26 -1.65 -3.59
C THR A 45 6.87 -3.09 -3.29
N LEU A 46 6.78 -3.93 -4.33
CA LEU A 46 6.43 -5.35 -4.17
C LEU A 46 7.47 -6.17 -3.41
N ASP A 47 8.69 -5.67 -3.25
CA ASP A 47 9.74 -6.26 -2.42
C ASP A 47 9.80 -5.66 -1.01
N GLY A 48 8.88 -4.74 -0.66
CA GLY A 48 8.78 -4.11 0.66
C GLY A 48 9.92 -3.15 1.01
N LYS A 49 10.89 -2.92 0.11
CA LYS A 49 12.10 -2.14 0.42
C LYS A 49 11.85 -0.64 0.47
N VAL A 50 10.94 -0.15 -0.36
CA VAL A 50 10.58 1.26 -0.38
C VAL A 50 9.20 1.39 0.24
N LYS A 51 9.08 2.25 1.24
CA LYS A 51 7.81 2.60 1.89
C LYS A 51 7.73 4.12 1.99
N ALA A 52 6.60 4.69 1.59
CA ALA A 52 6.40 6.12 1.69
C ALA A 52 4.98 6.42 2.18
N ARG A 53 4.88 7.32 3.16
CA ARG A 53 3.60 7.88 3.59
C ARG A 53 3.13 8.89 2.55
N LEU A 54 1.91 8.72 2.04
CA LEU A 54 1.27 9.72 1.21
C LEU A 54 0.74 10.85 2.10
N SER A 55 1.11 12.07 1.77
CA SER A 55 0.50 13.27 2.35
C SER A 55 -0.93 13.39 1.80
N GLY A 56 -1.93 13.14 2.65
CA GLY A 56 -3.34 13.20 2.31
C GLY A 56 -4.14 14.01 3.32
N GLN A 57 -5.43 14.25 3.03
CA GLN A 57 -6.34 14.92 3.94
C GLN A 57 -6.40 14.22 5.30
N GLN A 58 -6.53 15.00 6.38
CA GLN A 58 -6.89 14.46 7.67
C GLN A 58 -8.35 13.99 7.63
N GLY A 59 -8.61 12.75 8.03
CA GLY A 59 -9.95 12.17 8.02
C GLY A 59 -9.90 10.65 7.86
N ASP A 60 -11.08 10.04 7.71
CA ASP A 60 -11.21 8.61 7.45
C ASP A 60 -10.75 8.30 6.01
N ILE A 61 -9.69 7.51 5.89
CA ILE A 61 -9.11 6.99 4.67
C ILE A 61 -9.28 5.48 4.64
N ARG A 62 -10.32 5.00 3.94
CA ARG A 62 -10.65 3.58 3.89
C ARG A 62 -10.44 2.89 2.56
N GLU A 63 -10.56 3.60 1.44
CA GLU A 63 -10.60 2.97 0.11
C GLU A 63 -9.69 3.72 -0.89
N PRO A 64 -8.35 3.57 -0.78
CA PRO A 64 -7.45 4.15 -1.76
C PRO A 64 -7.44 3.38 -3.08
N HIS A 65 -7.49 4.12 -4.19
CA HIS A 65 -7.30 3.57 -5.53
C HIS A 65 -6.32 4.43 -6.33
N TRP A 66 -5.52 3.77 -7.17
CA TRP A 66 -4.72 4.46 -8.16
C TRP A 66 -5.60 5.05 -9.26
N GLY A 67 -5.32 6.29 -9.64
CA GLY A 67 -5.93 6.91 -10.82
C GLY A 67 -5.52 6.18 -12.12
N PRO A 68 -6.30 6.34 -13.19
CA PRO A 68 -6.01 5.72 -14.48
C PRO A 68 -4.63 6.16 -15.01
N PHE A 69 -3.96 5.24 -15.70
CA PHE A 69 -2.73 5.55 -16.41
C PHE A 69 -3.06 6.32 -17.68
N PHE A 70 -2.70 7.61 -17.74
CA PHE A 70 -2.69 8.38 -18.98
C PHE A 70 -1.30 8.25 -19.60
N LYS A 71 -1.27 7.81 -20.86
CA LYS A 71 -0.04 7.59 -21.64
C LYS A 71 0.41 8.86 -22.34
#